data_AF-A0A838UPS1-F1
#
_entry.id   AF-A0A838UPS1-F1
#
_cell.length_a   1.000
_cell.length_b   1.000
_cell.length_c   1.000
_cell.angle_alpha   90.00
_cell.angle_beta   90.00
_cell.angle_gamma   90.00
#
_symmetry.space_group_name_H-M   'P 1'
#
loop_
_entity.id
_entity.type
_entity.pdbx_description
1 polymer ?
#
loop_
_entity_poly.entity_id
_entity_poly.type
_entity_poly.pdbx_seq_one_letter_code
_entity_poly.pdbx_strand_id
1 'polypeptide(L)'
;MSASDDMPYATPRVVLADVAPALPELDCVFCTVAGRRWGVRLCDMDRIVAQMDAPPVAIPHSPAWVRGIFRLGAEFVTLID
;
A
#
# COMPACT_ATOMS: atom_id res chain seq x y z
N MET A 1 -35.84 -50.80 38.48
CA MET A 1 -35.18 -50.78 37.16
C MET A 1 -35.53 -49.44 36.52
N SER A 2 -34.64 -48.45 36.61
CA SER A 2 -34.81 -47.15 35.94
C SER A 2 -33.64 -46.94 35.00
N ALA A 3 -33.99 -46.57 33.77
CA ALA A 3 -33.10 -46.40 32.63
C ALA A 3 -32.01 -45.36 32.89
N SER A 4 -30.78 -45.65 32.46
CA SER A 4 -29.70 -44.68 32.36
C SER A 4 -29.99 -43.73 31.19
N ASP A 5 -30.06 -42.43 31.49
CA ASP A 5 -29.97 -41.38 30.48
C ASP A 5 -28.53 -41.39 29.90
N ASP A 6 -28.34 -42.12 28.80
CA ASP A 6 -27.16 -41.96 27.94
C ASP A 6 -27.30 -40.64 27.18
N MET A 7 -26.78 -39.55 27.77
CA MET A 7 -26.46 -38.37 26.96
C MET A 7 -25.29 -38.71 26.04
N PRO A 8 -25.42 -38.60 24.71
CA PRO A 8 -24.27 -38.71 23.83
C PRO A 8 -23.35 -37.53 24.11
N TYR A 9 -22.16 -37.81 24.68
CA TYR A 9 -21.10 -36.81 24.79
C TYR A 9 -20.86 -36.21 23.41
N ALA A 10 -21.27 -34.94 23.22
CA ALA A 10 -20.96 -34.20 22.01
C ALA A 10 -19.43 -34.12 21.91
N THR A 11 -18.84 -34.89 21.00
CA THR A 11 -17.41 -34.84 20.75
C THR A 11 -17.06 -33.42 20.30
N PRO A 12 -16.12 -32.72 20.95
CA PRO A 12 -15.74 -31.38 20.55
C PRO A 12 -15.26 -31.45 19.09
N ARG A 13 -16.00 -30.81 18.18
CA ARG A 13 -15.50 -30.60 16.82
C ARG A 13 -14.38 -29.56 16.93
N VAL A 14 -13.14 -30.02 16.84
CA VAL A 14 -11.99 -29.14 16.66
C VAL A 14 -12.18 -28.45 15.32
N VAL A 15 -12.71 -27.23 15.36
CA VAL A 15 -12.67 -26.33 14.22
C VAL A 15 -11.23 -25.87 14.16
N LEU A 16 -10.44 -26.47 13.27
CA LEU A 16 -9.15 -25.93 12.89
C LEU A 16 -9.45 -24.51 12.39
N ALA A 17 -9.00 -23.51 13.15
CA ALA A 17 -9.14 -22.12 12.76
C ALA A 17 -8.61 -22.01 11.33
N ASP A 18 -9.46 -21.57 10.42
CA ASP A 18 -9.09 -21.27 9.04
C ASP A 18 -7.90 -20.31 9.12
N VAL A 19 -6.69 -20.82 8.85
CA VAL A 19 -5.47 -20.03 8.96
C VAL A 19 -5.54 -19.05 7.80
N ALA A 20 -5.90 -17.81 8.12
CA ALA A 20 -5.84 -16.72 7.15
C ALA A 20 -4.44 -16.73 6.53
N PRO A 21 -4.31 -16.71 5.19
CA PRO A 21 -3.02 -16.73 4.55
C PRO A 21 -2.20 -15.56 5.07
N ALA A 22 -0.95 -15.83 5.46
CA ALA A 22 -0.03 -14.77 5.82
C ALA A 22 0.10 -13.82 4.63
N LEU A 23 -0.18 -12.54 4.85
CA LEU A 23 0.04 -11.52 3.83
C LEU A 23 1.55 -11.40 3.58
N PRO A 24 1.98 -11.23 2.33
CA PRO A 24 3.39 -11.05 2.02
C PRO A 24 3.92 -9.79 2.71
N GLU A 25 5.11 -9.89 3.29
CA GLU A 25 5.84 -8.71 3.73
C GLU A 25 6.18 -7.83 2.52
N LEU A 26 6.02 -6.51 2.68
CA LEU A 26 6.27 -5.53 1.63
C LEU A 26 7.25 -4.48 2.14
N ASP A 27 8.35 -4.30 1.41
CA ASP A 27 9.27 -3.19 1.64
C ASP A 27 8.65 -1.89 1.09
N CYS A 28 8.52 -0.89 1.95
CA CYS A 28 7.90 0.38 1.63
C CYS A 28 8.74 1.56 2.10
N VAL A 29 8.80 2.62 1.29
CA VAL A 29 9.26 3.94 1.70
C VAL A 29 8.05 4.75 2.15
N PHE A 30 8.17 5.41 3.31
CA PHE A 30 7.09 6.23 3.84
C PHE A 30 7.41 7.72 3.76
N CYS A 31 6.41 8.52 3.38
CA CYS A 31 6.48 9.97 3.38
C CYS A 31 5.26 10.57 4.07
N THR A 32 5.35 11.85 4.46
CA THR A 32 4.24 12.60 5.06
C THR A 32 3.82 13.72 4.13
N VAL A 33 2.57 13.72 3.71
CA VAL A 33 1.96 14.76 2.85
C VAL A 33 0.70 15.26 3.54
N ALA A 34 0.58 16.58 3.71
CA ALA A 34 -0.54 17.22 4.41
C ALA A 34 -0.87 16.59 5.80
N GLY A 35 0.17 16.22 6.55
CA GLY A 35 0.03 15.60 7.88
C GLY A 35 -0.42 14.14 7.87
N ARG A 36 -0.56 13.52 6.70
CA ARG A 36 -0.90 12.10 6.54
C ARG A 36 0.31 11.29 6.10
N ARG A 37 0.46 10.09 6.65
CA ARG A 37 1.51 9.14 6.28
C ARG A 37 1.05 8.31 5.07
N TRP A 38 1.88 8.29 4.04
CA TRP A 38 1.70 7.48 2.84
C TRP A 38 2.87 6.51 2.70
N GLY A 39 2.64 5.40 2.00
CA GLY A 39 3.67 4.40 1.71
C GLY A 39 3.69 4.08 0.22
N VAL A 40 4.88 4.01 -0.35
CA VAL A 40 5.11 3.54 -1.72
C VAL A 40 5.95 2.26 -1.63
N ARG A 41 5.56 1.23 -2.39
CA ARG A 41 6.34 -0.02 -2.44
C ARG A 41 7.71 0.28 -3.03
N LEU A 42 8.75 -0.30 -2.45
CA LEU A 42 10.12 -0.08 -2.90
C LEU A 42 10.32 -0.54 -4.36
N CYS A 43 9.61 -1.58 -4.80
CA CYS A 43 9.64 -2.08 -6.18
C CYS A 43 9.01 -1.13 -7.21
N ASP A 44 8.18 -0.18 -6.78
CA ASP A 44 7.54 0.81 -7.66
C ASP A 44 8.33 2.13 -7.70
N MET A 45 9.47 2.21 -6.99
CA MET A 45 10.30 3.41 -6.90
C MET A 45 11.60 3.26 -7.66
N ASP A 46 11.88 4.22 -8.54
CA ASP A 46 13.19 4.31 -9.20
C ASP A 46 14.21 5.05 -8.31
N ARG A 47 13.83 6.21 -7.77
CA ARG A 47 14.71 7.10 -7.01
C ARG A 47 13.96 8.16 -6.21
N ILE A 48 14.61 8.70 -5.17
CA ILE A 48 14.15 9.89 -4.42
C ILE A 48 15.01 11.08 -4.84
N VAL A 49 14.36 12.18 -5.22
CA VAL A 49 15.02 13.42 -5.64
C VAL A 49 14.68 14.52 -4.65
N ALA A 50 15.68 15.04 -3.93
CA ALA A 50 15.49 16.04 -2.87
C ALA A 50 15.48 17.49 -3.38
N GLN A 51 16.01 17.74 -4.57
CA GLN A 51 16.13 19.08 -5.15
C GLN A 51 15.92 19.04 -6.65
N MET A 52 15.17 20.01 -7.16
CA MET A 52 14.98 20.25 -8.58
C MET A 52 15.82 21.47 -8.99
N ASP A 53 16.55 21.36 -10.10
CA ASP A 53 17.37 22.45 -10.62
C ASP A 53 16.54 23.60 -11.22
N ALA A 54 15.34 23.28 -11.69
CA ALA A 54 14.41 24.24 -12.30
C ALA A 54 12.95 23.88 -11.96
N PRO A 55 12.03 24.86 -11.92
CA PRO A 55 10.61 24.60 -11.72
C PRO A 55 10.02 23.79 -12.89
N PRO A 56 8.92 23.02 -12.67
CA PRO A 56 8.24 22.30 -13.73
C PRO A 56 7.66 23.26 -14.79
N VAL A 57 7.71 22.84 -16.05
CA VAL A 57 7.06 23.50 -17.18
C VAL A 57 5.60 23.03 -17.25
N ALA A 58 4.66 23.97 -17.24
CA ALA A 58 3.24 23.66 -17.30
C ALA A 58 2.86 22.98 -18.64
N ILE A 59 1.97 21.99 -18.57
CA ILE A 59 1.42 21.32 -19.75
C ILE A 59 0.05 21.96 -20.06
N PRO A 60 -0.16 22.54 -21.25
CA PRO A 60 -1.45 23.10 -21.61
C PRO A 60 -2.57 22.06 -21.52
N HIS A 61 -3.74 22.46 -21.00
CA HIS A 61 -4.93 21.62 -20.87
C HIS A 61 -4.77 20.37 -19.97
N SER A 62 -3.74 20.30 -19.12
CA SER A 62 -3.60 19.20 -18.16
C SER A 62 -4.57 19.33 -16.97
N PRO A 63 -4.91 18.21 -16.30
CA PRO A 63 -5.65 18.26 -15.04
C PRO A 63 -4.94 19.11 -13.98
N ALA A 64 -5.69 19.69 -13.05
CA ALA A 64 -5.15 20.57 -12.00
C ALA A 64 -4.15 19.90 -11.05
N TRP A 65 -4.21 18.57 -10.90
CA TRP A 65 -3.25 17.79 -10.10
C TRP A 65 -1.93 17.54 -10.83
N VAL A 66 -1.82 17.88 -12.12
CA VAL A 66 -0.55 17.84 -12.86
C VAL A 66 0.14 19.19 -12.71
N ARG A 67 1.27 19.22 -12.00
CA ARG A 67 2.06 20.43 -11.78
C ARG A 67 2.88 20.83 -13.02
N GLY A 68 3.24 19.85 -13.84
CA GLY A 68 3.98 20.06 -15.09
C GLY A 68 4.99 18.95 -15.38
N ILE A 69 5.88 19.19 -16.34
CA ILE A 69 7.00 18.32 -16.68
C ILE A 69 8.30 19.01 -16.27
N PHE A 70 9.24 18.26 -15.71
CA PHE A 70 10.59 18.76 -15.48
C PHE A 70 11.64 17.78 -15.99
N ARG A 71 12.86 18.28 -16.17
CA ARG A 71 14.00 17.49 -16.63
C ARG A 71 14.74 16.91 -15.43
N LEU A 72 14.97 15.61 -15.42
CA LEU A 72 15.73 14.89 -14.41
C LEU A 72 16.89 14.14 -15.07
N GLY A 73 18.04 14.80 -15.16
CA GLY A 73 19.18 14.31 -15.96
C GLY A 73 18.86 14.29 -17.45
N ALA A 74 18.84 13.09 -18.04
CA ALA A 74 18.52 12.88 -19.46
C ALA A 74 17.02 12.67 -19.72
N GLU A 75 16.20 12.53 -18.66
CA GLU A 75 14.79 12.16 -18.77
C GLU A 75 13.87 13.36 -18.54
N PHE A 76 12.66 13.26 -19.10
CA PHE A 76 11.54 14.13 -18.75
C PHE A 76 10.57 13.35 -17.88
N VAL A 77 10.20 13.94 -16.74
CA VAL A 77 9.29 13.34 -15.76
C VAL A 77 8.15 14.29 -15.44
N THR A 78 6.96 13.74 -15.24
CA THR A 78 5.77 14.51 -14.87
C THR A 78 5.70 14.66 -13.35
N LEU A 79 5.56 15.89 -12.87
CA LEU A 79 5.29 16.17 -11.46
C LEU A 79 3.79 16.30 -11.23
N ILE A 80 3.30 15.63 -10.18
CA ILE A 80 1.91 15.66 -9.73
C ILE A 80 1.84 16.18 -8.28
N ASP A 81 0.72 16.80 -7.91
CA ASP A 81 0.39 17.21 -6.53
C ASP A 81 -0.29 16.07 -5.77
#